data_AF-A5N2C5-F1
#
_entry.id   AF-A5N2C5-F1
#
_cell.length_a   1.000
_cell.length_b   1.000
_cell.length_c   1.000
_cell.angle_alpha   90.00
_cell.angle_beta   90.00
_cell.angle_gamma   90.00
#
_symmetry.space_group_name_H-M   'P 1'
#
loop_
_entity.id
_entity.type
_entity.pdbx_description
1 polymer ?
#
loop_
_entity_poly.entity_id
_entity_poly.type
_entity_poly.pdbx_seq_one_letter_code
_entity_poly.pdbx_strand_id
1 'polypeptide(L)'
;MTFTPLEILKVNLNESQYPVFTDEELQNLLEVNDNNVLKASWRGCLMKANMESKIVVGPVTIENADPDYWNNLASIYQADYLSEQAALNPTVVRGYKTSMRRSDGA
;
A
#
# COMPACT_ATOMS: atom_id res chain seq x y z
N MET A 1 -0.16 -22.98 -6.09
CA MET A 1 0.21 -22.67 -4.70
C MET A 1 -0.34 -21.30 -4.39
N THR A 2 -1.01 -21.11 -3.25
CA THR A 2 -1.48 -19.81 -2.80
C THR A 2 -0.39 -19.20 -1.93
N PHE A 3 0.15 -18.03 -2.33
CA PHE A 3 1.13 -17.32 -1.53
C PHE A 3 0.48 -16.79 -0.24
N THR A 4 1.21 -16.86 0.87
CA THR A 4 0.78 -16.27 2.13
C THR A 4 0.84 -14.74 2.06
N PRO A 5 0.08 -14.00 2.88
CA PRO A 5 0.17 -12.54 2.95
C PRO A 5 1.59 -12.03 3.21
N LEU A 6 2.36 -12.75 4.04
CA LEU A 6 3.75 -12.45 4.33
C LEU A 6 4.64 -12.60 3.10
N GLU A 7 4.47 -13.67 2.32
CA GLU A 7 5.22 -13.87 1.07
C GLU A 7 4.89 -12.79 0.04
N ILE A 8 3.62 -12.40 -0.08
CA ILE A 8 3.22 -11.33 -1.00
C ILE A 8 3.83 -10.00 -0.54
N LEU A 9 3.81 -9.70 0.76
CA LEU A 9 4.42 -8.49 1.30
C LEU A 9 5.93 -8.42 1.04
N LYS A 10 6.65 -9.53 1.22
CA LYS A 10 8.08 -9.63 0.89
C LYS A 10 8.36 -9.30 -0.57
N VAL A 11 7.52 -9.80 -1.48
CA VAL A 11 7.62 -9.52 -2.92
C VAL A 11 7.32 -8.05 -3.19
N ASN A 12 6.23 -7.51 -2.65
CA ASN A 12 5.84 -6.11 -2.84
C ASN A 12 6.90 -5.11 -2.36
N LEU A 13 7.60 -5.44 -1.27
CA LEU A 13 8.69 -4.62 -0.73
C LEU A 13 10.05 -4.95 -1.36
N ASN A 14 10.13 -5.89 -2.30
CA ASN A 14 11.37 -6.35 -2.93
C ASN A 14 12.46 -6.72 -1.90
N GLU A 15 12.08 -7.42 -0.82
CA GLU A 15 13.03 -7.78 0.26
C GLU A 15 14.15 -8.73 -0.21
N SER A 16 13.97 -9.39 -1.35
CA SER A 16 15.07 -10.17 -1.98
C SER A 16 16.16 -9.29 -2.58
N GLN A 17 15.84 -8.08 -3.03
CA GLN A 17 16.79 -7.16 -3.68
C GLN A 17 17.27 -6.07 -2.73
N TYR A 18 16.35 -5.56 -1.91
CA TYR A 18 16.60 -4.49 -0.95
C TYR A 18 16.17 -4.96 0.45
N PRO A 19 16.87 -5.93 1.06
CA PRO A 19 16.50 -6.44 2.37
C PRO A 19 16.63 -5.32 3.41
N VAL A 20 15.51 -5.01 4.04
CA VAL A 20 15.39 -3.95 5.05
C VAL A 20 14.72 -4.49 6.31
N PHE A 21 13.72 -5.35 6.16
CA PHE A 21 12.93 -5.88 7.26
C PHE A 21 13.20 -7.36 7.46
N THR A 22 13.23 -7.78 8.71
CA THR A 22 13.17 -9.20 9.07
C THR A 22 11.75 -9.75 8.88
N ASP A 23 11.62 -11.07 8.79
CA ASP A 23 10.33 -11.76 8.73
C ASP A 23 9.40 -11.38 9.89
N GLU A 24 9.94 -11.24 11.10
CA GLU A 24 9.19 -10.84 12.29
C GLU A 24 8.69 -9.40 12.18
N GLU A 25 9.49 -8.48 11.64
CA GLU A 25 9.08 -7.09 11.41
C GLU A 25 8.00 -7.00 10.33
N LEU A 26 8.11 -7.79 9.25
CA LEU A 26 7.10 -7.86 8.20
C LEU A 26 5.78 -8.47 8.70
N GLN A 27 5.86 -9.48 9.56
CA GLN A 27 4.69 -10.08 10.19
C GLN A 27 3.99 -9.05 11.10
N ASN A 28 4.75 -8.35 11.95
CA ASN A 28 4.21 -7.26 12.76
C ASN A 28 3.61 -6.13 11.89
N LEU A 29 4.25 -5.79 10.76
CA LEU A 29 3.76 -4.78 9.83
C LEU A 29 2.41 -5.18 9.23
N LEU A 30 2.17 -6.46 8.95
CA LEU A 30 0.85 -6.96 8.54
C LEU A 30 -0.16 -6.83 9.67
N GLU A 31 0.19 -7.27 10.88
CA GLU A 31 -0.74 -7.28 12.01
C GLU A 31 -1.24 -5.89 12.38
N VAL A 32 -0.35 -4.89 12.43
CA VAL A 32 -0.73 -3.48 12.73
C VAL A 32 -1.51 -2.81 11.59
N ASN A 33 -1.53 -3.42 10.40
CA ASN A 33 -2.26 -2.94 9.24
C ASN A 33 -3.45 -3.86 8.90
N ASP A 34 -4.07 -4.47 9.92
CA ASP A 34 -5.30 -5.26 9.79
C ASP A 34 -5.15 -6.49 8.89
N ASN A 35 -3.93 -7.04 8.77
CA ASN A 35 -3.54 -8.07 7.81
C ASN A 35 -3.84 -7.70 6.34
N ASN A 36 -4.02 -6.41 6.03
CA ASN A 36 -4.22 -5.94 4.67
C ASN A 36 -2.87 -5.74 3.97
N VAL A 37 -2.60 -6.56 2.97
CA VAL A 37 -1.32 -6.57 2.24
C VAL A 37 -1.06 -5.25 1.53
N LEU A 38 -2.07 -4.62 0.93
CA LEU A 38 -1.91 -3.34 0.21
C LEU A 38 -1.53 -2.22 1.19
N LYS A 39 -2.25 -2.13 2.32
CA LYS A 39 -1.97 -1.15 3.37
C LYS A 39 -0.57 -1.35 3.99
N ALA A 40 -0.20 -2.60 4.28
CA ALA A 40 1.13 -2.93 4.78
C ALA A 40 2.23 -2.60 3.77
N SER A 41 2.01 -2.90 2.49
CA SER A 41 2.96 -2.60 1.40
C SER A 41 3.14 -1.10 1.24
N TRP A 42 2.06 -0.32 1.26
CA TRP A 42 2.11 1.14 1.26
C TRP A 42 2.96 1.68 2.42
N ARG A 43 2.71 1.22 3.66
CA ARG A 43 3.47 1.64 4.83
C ARG A 43 4.94 1.23 4.75
N GLY A 44 5.24 0.00 4.33
CA GLY A 44 6.59 -0.51 4.17
C GLY A 44 7.40 0.29 3.14
N CYS A 45 6.80 0.63 1.98
CA CYS A 45 7.45 1.48 0.99
C CYS A 45 7.81 2.86 1.55
N LEU A 46 6.91 3.51 2.29
CA LEU A 46 7.22 4.80 2.93
C LEU A 46 8.37 4.68 3.94
N MET A 47 8.42 3.58 4.70
CA MET A 47 9.52 3.35 5.64
C MET A 47 10.86 3.20 4.89
N LYS A 48 10.89 2.46 3.78
CA LYS A 48 12.10 2.30 2.94
C LYS A 48 12.53 3.60 2.26
N ALA A 49 11.59 4.45 1.87
CA ALA A 49 11.87 5.77 1.30
C ALA A 49 12.56 6.72 2.30
N ASN A 50 12.26 6.57 3.59
CA ASN A 50 12.82 7.40 4.66
C ASN A 50 14.13 6.83 5.24
N MET A 51 14.55 5.63 4.82
CA MET A 51 15.85 5.09 5.22
C MET A 51 16.97 5.77 4.44
N GLU A 52 18.11 5.98 5.11
CA GLU A 52 19.31 6.49 4.45
C GLU A 52 19.68 5.61 3.25
N SER A 53 20.10 6.25 2.15
CA SER A 53 20.37 5.61 0.86
C SER A 53 21.45 4.51 0.92
N LYS A 54 22.25 4.47 1.99
CA LYS A 54 23.27 3.45 2.24
C LYS A 54 23.13 2.88 3.64
N ILE A 55 22.75 1.62 3.72
CA ILE A 55 22.81 0.83 4.95
C ILE A 55 24.09 -0.02 4.86
N VAL A 56 25.08 0.28 5.70
CA VAL A 56 26.31 -0.52 5.80
C VAL A 56 26.05 -1.68 6.75
N VAL A 57 25.86 -2.89 6.21
CA VAL A 57 25.74 -4.12 7.01
C VAL A 57 27.04 -4.92 6.87
N GLY A 58 28.00 -4.66 7.76
CA GLY A 58 29.33 -5.30 7.71
C GLY A 58 30.18 -4.81 6.51
N PRO A 59 30.95 -5.68 5.83
CA PRO A 59 31.76 -5.29 4.66
C PRO A 59 30.93 -5.16 3.36
N VAL A 60 29.63 -5.45 3.39
CA VAL A 60 28.75 -5.41 2.22
C VAL A 60 27.91 -4.12 2.26
N THR A 61 28.01 -3.32 1.20
CA THR A 61 27.14 -2.16 1.01
C THR A 61 25.94 -2.62 0.18
N ILE A 62 24.74 -2.51 0.74
CA ILE A 62 23.49 -2.72 0.01
C ILE A 62 23.02 -1.33 -0.40
N GLU A 63 22.97 -1.07 -1.71
CA GLU A 63 22.44 0.17 -2.24
C GLU A 63 20.92 0.09 -2.14
N ASN A 64 20.33 0.95 -1.32
CA ASN A 64 18.88 1.10 -1.30
C ASN A 64 18.44 1.78 -2.61
N ALA A 65 17.28 1.42 -3.14
CA ALA A 65 16.71 2.14 -4.27
C ALA A 65 16.42 3.59 -3.89
N ASP A 66 16.42 4.49 -4.88
CA ASP A 66 16.13 5.91 -4.67
C ASP A 66 14.79 6.10 -3.92
N PRO A 67 14.70 7.09 -3.00
CA PRO A 67 13.47 7.39 -2.28
C PRO A 67 12.25 7.59 -3.20
N ASP A 68 12.45 8.16 -4.39
CA ASP A 68 11.40 8.33 -5.40
C ASP A 68 10.81 7.00 -5.89
N TYR A 69 11.63 5.95 -6.04
CA TYR A 69 11.13 4.63 -6.41
C TYR A 69 10.13 4.13 -5.37
N TRP A 70 10.50 4.20 -4.09
CA TRP A 70 9.65 3.77 -2.99
C TRP A 70 8.42 4.65 -2.82
N ASN A 71 8.53 5.96 -2.99
CA ASN A 71 7.39 6.88 -2.93
C ASN A 71 6.37 6.63 -4.06
N ASN A 72 6.84 6.37 -5.28
CA ASN A 72 5.96 6.02 -6.40
C ASN A 72 5.23 4.70 -6.14
N LEU A 73 5.96 3.68 -5.66
CA LEU A 73 5.37 2.38 -5.34
C LEU A 73 4.35 2.47 -4.19
N ALA A 74 4.68 3.26 -3.15
CA ALA A 74 3.78 3.61 -2.06
C ALA A 74 2.46 4.23 -2.57
N SER A 75 2.54 5.17 -3.52
CA SER A 75 1.37 5.82 -4.10
C SER A 75 0.46 4.84 -4.85
N ILE A 76 1.03 3.83 -5.54
CA ILE A 76 0.25 2.81 -6.24
C ILE A 76 -0.52 1.96 -5.22
N TYR A 77 0.17 1.41 -4.21
CA TYR A 77 -0.48 0.58 -3.20
C TYR A 77 -1.53 1.34 -2.38
N GLN A 78 -1.30 2.63 -2.12
CA GLN A 78 -2.29 3.48 -1.49
C GLN A 78 -3.57 3.61 -2.33
N ALA A 79 -3.43 3.86 -3.64
CA ALA A 79 -4.57 4.00 -4.54
C ALA A 79 -5.39 2.71 -4.64
N ASP A 80 -4.72 1.56 -4.71
CA ASP A 80 -5.37 0.25 -4.74
C ASP A 80 -6.10 -0.03 -3.42
N TYR A 81 -5.47 0.25 -2.27
CA TYR A 81 -6.08 0.10 -0.95
C TYR A 81 -7.34 0.97 -0.81
N LEU A 82 -7.28 2.24 -1.23
CA LEU A 82 -8.43 3.14 -1.17
C LEU A 82 -9.56 2.65 -2.10
N SER A 83 -9.22 2.10 -3.27
CA SER A 83 -10.19 1.53 -4.20
C SER A 83 -10.88 0.30 -3.62
N GLU A 84 -10.14 -0.58 -2.96
CA GLU A 84 -10.67 -1.74 -2.23
C GLU A 84 -11.61 -1.30 -1.10
N GLN A 85 -11.19 -0.32 -0.30
CA GLN A 85 -12.01 0.21 0.79
C GLN A 85 -13.30 0.88 0.29
N ALA A 86 -13.23 1.59 -0.85
CA ALA A 86 -14.41 2.20 -1.48
C ALA A 86 -15.39 1.15 -2.02
N ALA A 87 -14.88 0.01 -2.51
CA ALA A 87 -15.72 -1.10 -2.96
C ALA A 87 -16.40 -1.83 -1.79
N LEU A 88 -15.72 -1.94 -0.64
CA LEU A 88 -16.26 -2.57 0.57
C LEU A 88 -17.29 -1.68 1.28
N ASN A 89 -17.08 -0.37 1.25
CA ASN A 89 -18.00 0.63 1.78
C ASN A 89 -18.50 1.54 0.64
N PRO A 90 -19.37 1.04 -0.26
CA PRO A 90 -20.00 1.91 -1.23
C PRO A 90 -20.85 2.88 -0.41
N THR A 91 -20.38 4.11 -0.24
CA THR A 91 -21.18 5.17 0.34
C THR A 91 -22.42 5.22 -0.54
N VAL A 92 -23.55 4.76 -0.01
CA VAL A 92 -24.82 4.76 -0.74
C VAL A 92 -25.13 6.23 -0.99
N VAL A 93 -24.73 6.74 -2.16
CA VAL A 93 -25.24 8.00 -2.68
C VAL A 93 -26.68 7.69 -3.05
N ARG A 94 -27.56 7.68 -2.03
CA ARG A 94 -29.01 7.61 -2.16
C ARG A 94 -29.51 8.98 -2.63
N GLY A 95 -28.94 9.48 -3.72
CA GLY A 95 -29.41 10.64 -4.42
C GLY A 95 -30.42 10.17 -5.45
N TYR A 96 -31.69 9.99 -5.06
CA TYR A 96 -32.75 10.02 -6.05
C TYR A 96 -32.69 11.39 -6.71
N LYS A 97 -32.16 11.47 -7.93
CA LYS A 97 -32.31 12.67 -8.75
C LYS A 97 -33.74 12.71 -9.24
N THR A 98 -34.67 13.05 -8.34
CA THR A 98 -36.06 13.37 -8.70
C THR A 98 -36.01 14.65 -9.51
N SER A 99 -35.71 14.53 -10.79
CA SER A 99 -35.81 15.65 -11.72
C SER A 99 -37.30 15.81 -12.02
N MET A 100 -38.05 16.39 -11.08
CA MET A 100 -39.42 16.84 -11.35
C MET A 100 -39.32 17.95 -12.37
N ARG A 101 -39.56 17.62 -13.65
CA ARG A 101 -39.97 18.60 -14.66
C ARG A 101 -41.20 19.31 -14.13
N ARG A 102 -41.11 20.61 -13.85
CA ARG A 102 -42.32 21.42 -13.68
C ARG A 102 -43.01 21.47 -15.05
N SER A 103 -44.10 20.74 -15.18
CA SER A 103 -45.09 20.90 -16.23
C SER A 103 -46.08 21.95 -15.76
N ASP A 104 -45.70 23.21 -15.85
CA ASP A 104 -46.59 24.36 -15.71
C ASP A 104 -46.02 25.36 -16.73
N GLY A 105 -46.69 25.73 -17.83
CA GLY A 105 -48.13 25.91 -17.98
C GLY A 105 -48.44 27.40 -18.05
N ALA A 106 -47.91 28.11 -19.05
CA ALA A 106 -48.40 29.40 -19.56
C ALA A 106 -47.71 29.71 -20.89
#